data_AF-A0AB36EQZ1-F1
#
_entry.id   AF-A0AB36EQZ1-F1
#
_cell.length_a   1.000
_cell.length_b   1.000
_cell.length_c   1.000
_cell.angle_alpha   90.00
_cell.angle_beta   90.00
_cell.angle_gamma   90.00
#
_symmetry.space_group_name_H-M   'P 1'
#
loop_
_entity.id
_entity.type
_entity.pdbx_description
1 polymer ?
#
loop_
_entity_poly.entity_id
_entity_poly.type
_entity_poly.pdbx_seq_one_letter_code
_entity_poly.pdbx_strand_id
1 'polypeptide(L)'
;MTMFVALDPNGRLITIENAHRGISCNCTCVSCGEPVMARKGLIREHHFAHVSQKKSCYIQRESLLHLYAKEVICDGLGMQLPHLPGIYPNSEDTSSWWDFETVTPEVRQQGFQPDLVAELKDGSRLFIEIAVTSFIDEVKLERIQAAGTPTIELDLSDLLQSSQPIPSESSKSYILHQPHHKSWIYPEAPTIAQAFEMQMPDPRSVVDLHPPRTTPALQEQRFVIMQMWVSARTLPSGSVAVRSWSFNPQITELLKTWRNQFGGEYNPRYKNWIYYPNSREEILARLQALDQN
;
A
#
# COMPACT_ATOMS: atom_id res chain seq x y z
N MET A 1 -26.02 -2.69 24.03
CA MET A 1 -25.23 -2.78 22.79
C MET A 1 -24.53 -4.12 22.75
N THR A 2 -24.67 -4.83 21.64
CA THR A 2 -24.06 -6.12 21.36
C THR A 2 -22.63 -5.92 20.86
N MET A 3 -21.68 -6.74 21.32
CA MET A 3 -20.29 -6.67 20.87
C MET A 3 -20.11 -7.66 19.71
N PHE A 4 -19.68 -7.18 18.55
CA PHE A 4 -19.52 -8.00 17.35
C PHE A 4 -18.05 -8.24 16.97
N VAL A 5 -17.12 -7.59 17.68
CA VAL A 5 -15.67 -7.66 17.47
C VAL A 5 -14.98 -7.94 18.79
N ALA A 6 -13.93 -8.75 18.75
CA ALA A 6 -13.06 -9.09 19.87
C ALA A 6 -11.61 -9.19 19.37
N LEU A 7 -10.67 -9.43 20.29
CA LEU A 7 -9.30 -9.85 19.94
C LEU A 7 -9.21 -11.37 20.00
N ASP A 8 -8.55 -11.98 19.02
CA ASP A 8 -8.20 -13.38 19.01
C ASP A 8 -7.00 -13.66 19.96
N PRO A 9 -6.56 -14.93 20.13
CA PRO A 9 -5.43 -15.26 20.99
C PRO A 9 -4.09 -14.63 20.59
N ASN A 10 -3.96 -14.17 19.35
CA ASN A 10 -2.79 -13.49 18.83
C ASN A 10 -2.90 -11.96 18.98
N GLY A 11 -3.96 -11.46 19.61
CA GLY A 11 -4.21 -10.03 19.76
C GLY A 11 -4.77 -9.37 18.50
N ARG A 12 -5.28 -10.13 17.54
CA ARG A 12 -5.81 -9.62 16.27
C ARG A 12 -7.32 -9.42 16.31
N LEU A 13 -7.82 -8.42 15.59
CA LEU A 13 -9.27 -8.18 15.52
C LEU A 13 -9.98 -9.34 14.80
N ILE A 14 -11.02 -9.87 15.43
CA ILE A 14 -11.87 -10.92 14.87
C ILE A 14 -13.35 -10.56 15.00
N THR A 15 -14.12 -10.77 13.94
CA THR A 15 -15.57 -10.63 13.97
C THR A 15 -16.23 -11.85 14.60
N ILE A 16 -17.43 -11.67 15.14
CA ILE A 16 -18.19 -12.77 15.72
C ILE A 16 -18.47 -13.88 14.70
N GLU A 17 -18.66 -13.53 13.42
CA GLU A 17 -18.92 -14.52 12.38
C GLU A 17 -17.73 -15.44 12.15
N ASN A 18 -16.50 -14.92 12.29
CA ASN A 18 -15.28 -15.71 12.12
C ASN A 18 -14.84 -16.43 13.40
N ALA A 19 -15.33 -16.04 14.58
CA ALA A 19 -14.95 -16.67 15.84
C ALA A 19 -15.58 -18.06 16.04
N HIS A 20 -14.80 -18.99 16.63
CA HIS A 20 -15.32 -20.28 17.08
C HIS A 20 -16.39 -20.10 18.16
N ARG A 21 -17.42 -20.95 18.19
CA ARG A 21 -18.53 -20.83 19.15
C ARG A 21 -18.05 -21.09 20.59
N GLY A 22 -18.57 -20.30 21.54
CA GLY A 22 -18.37 -20.51 22.97
C GLY A 22 -17.05 -19.93 23.48
N ILE A 23 -16.52 -20.51 24.55
CA ILE A 23 -15.27 -20.07 25.19
C ILE A 23 -14.05 -20.53 24.38
N SER A 24 -14.21 -21.53 23.50
CA SER A 24 -13.10 -22.08 22.70
C SER A 24 -12.53 -21.12 21.67
N CYS A 25 -13.13 -19.93 21.46
CA CYS A 25 -12.51 -18.88 20.67
C CYS A 25 -11.29 -18.26 21.35
N ASN A 26 -11.18 -18.40 22.68
CA ASN A 26 -10.12 -17.79 23.49
C ASN A 26 -9.94 -16.28 23.21
N CYS A 27 -11.05 -15.59 22.92
CA CYS A 27 -11.04 -14.17 22.60
C CYS A 27 -11.06 -13.30 23.84
N THR A 28 -10.57 -12.06 23.71
CA THR A 28 -10.62 -11.03 24.75
C THR A 28 -11.34 -9.78 24.25
N CYS A 29 -11.95 -9.03 25.18
CA CYS A 29 -12.63 -7.78 24.85
C CYS A 29 -11.62 -6.70 24.49
N VAL A 30 -11.78 -6.07 23.31
CA VAL A 30 -10.94 -4.95 22.84
C VAL A 30 -10.89 -3.78 23.86
N SER A 31 -11.99 -3.53 24.57
CA SER A 31 -12.10 -2.36 25.47
C SER A 31 -11.53 -2.59 26.87
N CYS A 32 -11.64 -3.81 27.42
CA CYS A 32 -11.29 -4.05 28.83
C CYS A 32 -10.35 -5.24 29.06
N GLY A 33 -9.98 -5.97 28.00
CA GLY A 33 -9.08 -7.12 28.07
C GLY A 33 -9.68 -8.39 28.70
N GLU A 34 -10.89 -8.35 29.26
CA GLU A 34 -11.50 -9.55 29.85
C GLU A 34 -11.83 -10.63 28.81
N PRO A 35 -11.73 -11.92 29.17
CA PRO A 35 -12.17 -13.01 28.30
C PRO A 35 -13.63 -12.89 27.89
N VAL A 36 -13.90 -13.14 26.62
CA VAL A 36 -15.24 -13.17 26.04
C VAL A 36 -15.55 -14.52 25.42
N MET A 37 -16.84 -14.88 25.40
CA MET A 37 -17.35 -16.06 24.71
C MET A 37 -18.16 -15.65 23.48
N ALA A 38 -18.00 -16.38 22.38
CA ALA A 38 -18.79 -16.17 21.16
C ALA A 38 -20.16 -16.86 21.28
N ARG A 39 -21.23 -16.08 21.46
CA ARG A 39 -22.60 -16.58 21.50
C ARG A 39 -23.17 -16.63 20.08
N LYS A 40 -23.20 -17.84 19.53
CA LYS A 40 -23.77 -18.15 18.21
C LYS A 40 -24.95 -19.10 18.36
N GLY A 41 -26.06 -18.80 17.68
CA GLY A 41 -27.31 -19.54 17.79
C GLY A 41 -28.38 -19.01 16.83
N LEU A 42 -29.45 -19.79 16.62
CA LEU A 42 -30.44 -19.54 15.59
C LEU A 42 -31.49 -18.46 15.94
N ILE A 43 -31.60 -18.09 17.22
CA ILE A 43 -32.68 -17.24 17.73
C ILE A 43 -32.24 -15.79 17.90
N ARG A 44 -31.01 -15.56 18.31
CA ARG A 44 -30.47 -14.22 18.62
C ARG A 44 -29.28 -13.95 17.71
N GLU A 45 -29.08 -12.69 17.36
CA GLU A 45 -27.90 -12.25 16.64
C GLU A 45 -26.61 -12.70 17.34
N HIS A 46 -25.66 -13.12 16.52
CA HIS A 46 -24.36 -13.55 16.99
C HIS A 46 -23.64 -12.39 17.68
N HIS A 47 -23.12 -12.61 18.89
CA HIS A 47 -22.34 -11.59 19.59
C HIS A 47 -21.31 -12.20 20.55
N PHE A 48 -20.34 -11.39 20.95
CA PHE A 48 -19.47 -11.67 22.08
C PHE A 48 -20.13 -11.23 23.39
N ALA A 49 -19.94 -12.03 24.43
CA ALA A 49 -20.36 -11.72 25.80
C ALA A 49 -19.20 -11.99 26.77
N HIS A 50 -19.05 -11.17 27.80
CA HIS A 50 -18.05 -11.42 28.83
C HIS A 50 -18.32 -12.72 29.57
N VAL A 51 -17.28 -13.52 29.79
CA VAL A 51 -17.37 -14.76 30.58
C VAL A 51 -17.75 -14.45 32.03
N SER A 52 -17.29 -13.30 32.55
CA SER A 52 -17.65 -12.76 33.87
C SER A 52 -19.14 -12.38 34.01
N GLN A 53 -19.91 -12.44 32.92
CA GLN A 53 -21.32 -12.05 32.85
C GLN A 53 -21.58 -10.56 33.15
N LYS A 54 -20.53 -9.74 33.20
CA LYS A 54 -20.69 -8.29 33.30
C LYS A 54 -21.39 -7.73 32.06
N LYS A 55 -21.91 -6.51 32.19
CA LYS A 55 -22.52 -5.75 31.10
C LYS A 55 -21.55 -5.66 29.90
N SER A 56 -22.07 -5.79 28.68
CA SER A 56 -21.28 -5.63 27.46
C SER A 56 -20.59 -4.27 27.42
N CYS A 57 -19.32 -4.27 27.05
CA CYS A 57 -18.55 -3.04 26.85
C CYS A 57 -19.06 -2.34 25.60
N TYR A 58 -18.98 -1.01 25.62
CA TYR A 58 -19.14 -0.20 24.43
C TYR A 58 -17.76 0.00 23.81
N ILE A 59 -17.59 -0.43 22.57
CA ILE A 59 -16.35 -0.24 21.83
C ILE A 59 -16.61 0.87 20.81
N GLN A 60 -15.85 1.96 20.90
CA GLN A 60 -15.95 3.05 19.94
C GLN A 60 -15.44 2.59 18.57
N ARG A 61 -16.23 2.86 17.53
CA ARG A 61 -15.88 2.51 16.14
C ARG A 61 -14.58 3.16 15.70
N GLU A 62 -14.31 4.37 16.19
CA GLU A 62 -13.03 5.07 15.98
C GLU A 62 -11.83 4.29 16.50
N SER A 63 -11.88 3.80 17.75
CA SER A 63 -10.79 2.98 18.31
C SER A 63 -10.62 1.67 17.53
N LEU A 64 -11.71 1.07 17.05
CA LEU A 64 -11.64 -0.11 16.18
C LEU A 64 -10.97 0.20 14.84
N LEU A 65 -11.25 1.34 14.23
CA LEU A 65 -10.63 1.76 12.97
C LEU A 65 -9.12 1.96 13.14
N HIS A 66 -8.69 2.67 14.19
CA HIS A 66 -7.26 2.84 14.48
C HIS A 66 -6.54 1.50 14.67
N LEU A 67 -7.11 0.62 15.50
CA LEU A 67 -6.52 -0.70 15.76
C LEU A 67 -6.45 -1.54 14.48
N TYR A 68 -7.52 -1.54 13.69
CA TYR A 68 -7.56 -2.31 12.45
C TYR A 68 -6.61 -1.78 11.39
N ALA A 69 -6.51 -0.45 11.23
CA ALA A 69 -5.58 0.14 10.28
C ALA A 69 -4.13 -0.16 10.64
N LYS A 70 -3.77 -0.07 11.94
CA LYS A 70 -2.44 -0.49 12.43
C LYS A 70 -2.17 -1.95 12.08
N GLU A 71 -3.10 -2.86 12.38
CA GLU A 71 -2.96 -4.28 12.07
C GLU A 71 -2.77 -4.54 10.57
N VAL A 72 -3.63 -3.93 9.74
CA VAL A 72 -3.62 -4.11 8.28
C VAL A 72 -2.33 -3.60 7.64
N ILE A 73 -1.81 -2.46 8.08
CA ILE A 73 -0.59 -1.87 7.51
C ILE A 73 0.64 -2.66 7.97
N CYS A 74 0.69 -3.09 9.23
CA CYS A 74 1.76 -3.96 9.74
C CYS A 74 1.85 -5.28 8.98
N ASP A 75 0.70 -5.90 8.69
CA ASP A 75 0.64 -7.15 7.93
C ASP A 75 0.91 -6.96 6.43
N GLY A 76 0.42 -5.85 5.87
CA GLY A 76 0.47 -5.58 4.44
C GLY A 76 1.89 -5.27 3.95
N LEU A 77 2.74 -4.71 4.80
CA LEU A 77 4.11 -4.29 4.48
C LEU A 77 4.19 -3.46 3.17
N GLY A 78 3.15 -2.67 2.92
CA GLY A 78 3.08 -1.78 1.78
C GLY A 78 1.71 -1.16 1.61
N MET A 79 1.65 -0.08 0.86
CA MET A 79 0.42 0.70 0.68
C MET A 79 0.48 1.53 -0.61
N GLN A 80 -0.66 1.69 -1.27
CA GLN A 80 -0.83 2.64 -2.37
C GLN A 80 -0.89 4.05 -1.80
N LEU A 81 0.06 4.90 -2.21
CA LEU A 81 0.16 6.31 -1.82
C LEU A 81 0.06 7.21 -3.04
N PRO A 82 -0.44 8.46 -2.91
CA PRO A 82 -0.29 9.46 -3.96
C PRO A 82 1.19 9.69 -4.27
N HIS A 83 1.50 10.19 -5.47
CA HIS A 83 2.88 10.60 -5.80
C HIS A 83 3.38 11.65 -4.82
N LEU A 84 4.69 11.62 -4.56
CA LEU A 84 5.34 12.67 -3.78
C LEU A 84 5.04 14.04 -4.42
N PRO A 85 4.77 15.09 -3.62
CA PRO A 85 4.51 16.40 -4.18
C PRO A 85 5.68 16.91 -5.03
N GLY A 86 5.39 17.51 -6.18
CA GLY A 86 6.39 17.95 -7.15
C GLY A 86 6.82 16.87 -8.16
N ILE A 87 6.43 15.61 -7.95
CA ILE A 87 6.60 14.54 -8.94
C ILE A 87 5.27 14.35 -9.68
N TYR A 88 5.19 14.91 -10.87
CA TYR A 88 4.04 14.75 -11.77
C TYR A 88 4.46 13.85 -12.94
N PRO A 89 4.28 12.53 -12.84
CA PRO A 89 4.56 11.66 -13.98
C PRO A 89 3.61 12.04 -15.13
N ASN A 90 4.08 11.94 -16.37
CA ASN A 90 3.26 12.15 -17.58
C ASN A 90 2.20 11.05 -17.80
N SER A 91 1.87 10.27 -16.76
CA SER A 91 0.86 9.22 -16.78
C SER A 91 -0.43 9.69 -16.12
N GLU A 92 -1.57 9.17 -16.57
CA GLU A 92 -2.85 9.36 -15.88
C GLU A 92 -2.88 8.75 -14.47
N ASP A 93 -1.93 7.87 -14.14
CA ASP A 93 -1.79 7.27 -12.81
C ASP A 93 -1.20 8.26 -11.80
N THR A 94 -2.02 8.63 -10.81
CA THR A 94 -1.72 9.64 -9.79
C THR A 94 -1.15 9.05 -8.49
N SER A 95 -0.89 7.74 -8.45
CA SER A 95 -0.43 7.05 -7.24
C SER A 95 0.62 5.98 -7.54
N SER A 96 1.24 5.42 -6.51
CA SER A 96 2.15 4.27 -6.62
C SER A 96 2.08 3.39 -5.38
N TRP A 97 2.38 2.10 -5.55
CA TRP A 97 2.52 1.18 -4.43
C TRP A 97 3.90 1.35 -3.78
N TRP A 98 3.91 1.56 -2.47
CA TRP A 98 5.13 1.67 -1.66
C TRP A 98 5.31 0.42 -0.84
N ASP A 99 6.45 -0.26 -1.02
CA ASP A 99 6.84 -1.42 -0.20
C ASP A 99 7.50 -0.94 1.11
N PHE A 100 7.11 -1.56 2.21
CA PHE A 100 7.75 -1.40 3.52
C PHE A 100 8.54 -2.68 3.85
N GLU A 101 9.76 -2.52 4.33
CA GLU A 101 10.56 -3.65 4.83
C GLU A 101 10.10 -4.05 6.23
N THR A 102 9.88 -3.06 7.09
CA THR A 102 9.27 -3.24 8.40
C THR A 102 8.26 -2.13 8.66
N VAL A 103 7.26 -2.44 9.49
CA VAL A 103 6.32 -1.45 10.02
C VAL A 103 6.23 -1.67 11.52
N THR A 104 6.45 -0.61 12.28
CA THR A 104 6.43 -0.65 13.74
C THR A 104 5.42 0.35 14.28
N PRO A 105 4.41 -0.09 15.05
CA PRO A 105 3.44 0.82 15.63
C PRO A 105 4.04 1.59 16.80
N GLU A 106 3.56 2.83 16.97
CA GLU A 106 3.71 3.59 18.22
C GLU A 106 5.16 3.83 18.65
N VAL A 107 6.09 4.01 17.71
CA VAL A 107 7.50 4.30 18.01
C VAL A 107 7.68 5.77 18.35
N ARG A 108 7.94 6.08 19.63
CA ARG A 108 8.13 7.44 20.12
C ARG A 108 9.32 8.13 19.45
N GLN A 109 9.06 9.30 18.85
CA GLN A 109 10.05 10.21 18.28
C GLN A 109 10.34 11.36 19.25
N GLN A 110 11.29 12.23 18.88
CA GLN A 110 11.52 13.45 19.65
C GLN A 110 10.31 14.38 19.52
N GLY A 111 9.60 14.57 20.64
CA GLY A 111 8.48 15.51 20.71
C GLY A 111 7.12 14.97 20.27
N PHE A 112 7.04 13.87 19.53
CA PHE A 112 5.75 13.25 19.15
C PHE A 112 5.89 11.74 18.96
N GLN A 113 4.76 11.05 18.73
CA GLN A 113 4.72 9.62 18.49
C GLN A 113 3.78 9.37 17.30
N PRO A 114 4.31 9.01 16.13
CA PRO A 114 3.47 8.61 15.01
C PRO A 114 2.77 7.30 15.30
N ASP A 115 1.61 7.10 14.67
CA ASP A 115 0.86 5.85 14.78
C ASP A 115 1.68 4.66 14.29
N LEU A 116 2.40 4.84 13.17
CA LEU A 116 3.26 3.81 12.57
C LEU A 116 4.53 4.45 11.99
N VAL A 117 5.63 3.70 12.08
CA VAL A 117 6.89 3.99 11.38
C VAL A 117 7.17 2.85 10.43
N ALA A 118 7.19 3.15 9.13
CA ALA A 118 7.58 2.23 8.08
C ALA A 118 9.05 2.46 7.70
N GLU A 119 9.85 1.40 7.65
CA GLU A 119 11.20 1.43 7.09
C GLU A 119 11.16 0.91 5.65
N LEU A 120 11.81 1.63 4.73
CA LEU A 120 11.89 1.29 3.32
C LEU A 120 13.18 0.53 3.01
N LYS A 121 13.22 -0.15 1.87
CA LYS A 121 14.37 -0.98 1.43
C LYS A 121 15.67 -0.19 1.23
N ASP A 122 15.59 1.11 1.02
CA ASP A 122 16.75 1.99 0.89
C ASP A 122 17.24 2.54 2.25
N GLY A 123 16.62 2.10 3.36
CA GLY A 123 16.89 2.53 4.72
C GLY A 123 16.20 3.83 5.12
N SER A 124 15.46 4.46 4.21
CA SER A 124 14.65 5.64 4.55
C SER A 124 13.43 5.24 5.39
N ARG A 125 12.82 6.25 6.04
CA ARG A 125 11.65 6.07 6.89
C ARG A 125 10.47 6.88 6.38
N LEU A 126 9.28 6.35 6.62
CA LEU A 126 8.00 6.99 6.38
C LEU A 126 7.18 6.93 7.68
N PHE A 127 6.70 8.07 8.14
CA PHE A 127 5.70 8.13 9.20
C PHE A 127 4.31 8.05 8.59
N ILE A 128 3.43 7.30 9.25
CA ILE A 128 2.03 7.13 8.87
C ILE A 128 1.20 7.52 10.09
N GLU A 129 0.37 8.53 9.92
CA GLU A 129 -0.61 9.00 10.91
C GLU A 129 -2.00 8.55 10.47
N ILE A 130 -2.78 7.99 11.38
CA ILE A 130 -4.15 7.58 11.10
C ILE A 130 -5.06 8.66 11.67
N ALA A 131 -5.91 9.24 10.83
CA ALA A 131 -6.91 10.22 11.22
C ALA A 131 -8.30 9.59 11.13
N VAL A 132 -9.12 9.80 12.17
CA VAL A 132 -10.51 9.33 12.21
C VAL A 132 -11.46 10.46 12.59
N THR A 133 -11.29 11.03 13.79
CA THR A 133 -11.98 12.26 14.20
C THR A 133 -11.03 13.42 14.49
N SER A 134 -9.74 13.12 14.67
CA SER A 134 -8.67 14.10 14.84
C SER A 134 -7.69 13.96 13.69
N PHE A 135 -7.34 15.10 13.10
CA PHE A 135 -6.30 15.24 12.08
C PHE A 135 -5.05 15.87 12.72
N ILE A 136 -3.94 15.86 11.99
CA ILE A 136 -2.70 16.52 12.38
C ILE A 136 -2.94 18.02 12.54
N ASP A 137 -2.64 18.53 13.74
CA ASP A 137 -2.69 19.95 14.04
C ASP A 137 -1.35 20.65 13.74
N GLU A 138 -1.34 21.98 13.84
CA GLU A 138 -0.16 22.81 13.58
C GLU A 138 1.04 22.43 14.46
N VAL A 139 0.79 22.12 15.74
CA VAL A 139 1.85 21.76 16.70
C VAL A 139 2.52 20.44 16.32
N LYS A 140 1.73 19.45 15.89
CA LYS A 140 2.23 18.16 15.45
C LYS A 140 2.92 18.28 14.08
N LEU A 141 2.38 19.09 13.17
CA LEU A 141 3.01 19.40 11.88
C LEU A 141 4.42 19.99 12.06
N GLU A 142 4.59 20.98 12.94
CA GLU A 142 5.90 21.58 13.24
C GLU A 142 6.92 20.52 13.71
N ARG A 143 6.48 19.57 14.55
CA ARG A 143 7.33 18.47 15.04
C ARG A 143 7.69 17.47 13.94
N ILE A 144 6.74 17.18 13.05
CA ILE A 144 6.95 16.33 11.87
C ILE A 144 7.98 16.99 10.93
N GLN A 145 7.82 18.28 10.64
CA GLN A 145 8.76 19.04 9.80
C GLN A 145 10.15 19.11 10.42
N ALA A 146 10.24 19.36 11.73
CA ALA A 146 11.52 19.38 12.45
C ALA A 146 12.22 18.01 12.43
N ALA A 147 11.46 16.90 12.40
CA ALA A 147 12.02 15.56 12.25
C ALA A 147 12.50 15.25 10.83
N GLY A 148 12.05 16.01 9.82
CA GLY A 148 12.49 15.87 8.42
C GLY A 148 12.20 14.51 7.78
N THR A 149 11.28 13.73 8.36
CA THR A 149 10.93 12.40 7.86
C THR A 149 9.63 12.48 7.05
N PRO A 150 9.57 11.94 5.82
CA PRO A 150 8.35 11.87 5.03
C PRO A 150 7.19 11.34 5.86
N THR A 151 6.03 12.00 5.77
CA THR A 151 4.86 11.68 6.60
C THR A 151 3.61 11.75 5.74
N ILE A 152 2.79 10.70 5.81
CA ILE A 152 1.45 10.69 5.26
C ILE A 152 0.40 10.63 6.36
N GLU A 153 -0.75 11.24 6.10
CA GLU A 153 -1.96 11.08 6.87
C GLU A 153 -2.95 10.20 6.11
N LEU A 154 -3.48 9.19 6.78
CA LEU A 154 -4.52 8.30 6.30
C LEU A 154 -5.85 8.69 6.94
N ASP A 155 -6.75 9.27 6.15
CA ASP A 155 -8.09 9.65 6.60
C ASP A 155 -9.05 8.46 6.51
N LEU A 156 -9.64 8.08 7.64
CA LEU A 156 -10.65 7.02 7.77
C LEU A 156 -12.02 7.54 8.23
N SER A 157 -12.25 8.86 8.18
CA SER A 157 -13.51 9.49 8.57
C SER A 157 -14.71 9.00 7.73
N ASP A 158 -14.49 8.68 6.45
CA ASP A 158 -15.49 8.04 5.60
C ASP A 158 -15.87 6.63 6.09
N LEU A 159 -14.89 5.82 6.51
CA LEU A 159 -15.16 4.50 7.07
C LEU A 159 -15.87 4.59 8.42
N LEU A 160 -15.64 5.66 9.19
CA LEU A 160 -16.36 5.93 10.44
C LEU A 160 -17.85 6.16 10.17
N GLN A 161 -18.18 6.92 9.13
CA GLN A 161 -19.56 7.25 8.75
C GLN A 161 -20.27 6.08 8.04
N SER A 162 -19.52 5.18 7.41
CA SER A 162 -20.07 4.01 6.72
C SER A 162 -20.70 2.99 7.68
N SER A 163 -21.60 2.15 7.17
CA SER A 163 -22.14 0.97 7.87
C SER A 163 -21.27 -0.28 7.70
N GLN A 164 -20.11 -0.16 7.05
CA GLN A 164 -19.26 -1.29 6.70
C GLN A 164 -18.75 -2.02 7.97
N PRO A 165 -18.71 -3.37 7.99
CA PRO A 165 -18.10 -4.11 9.09
C PRO A 165 -16.58 -3.87 9.17
N ILE A 166 -16.05 -3.87 10.40
CA ILE A 166 -14.62 -3.79 10.68
C ILE A 166 -14.31 -4.89 11.69
N PRO A 167 -13.36 -5.80 11.44
CA PRO A 167 -12.56 -5.93 10.22
C PRO A 167 -13.35 -6.47 9.01
N SER A 168 -12.96 -6.10 7.79
CA SER A 168 -13.44 -6.67 6.52
C SER A 168 -12.41 -6.54 5.39
N GLU A 169 -12.54 -7.35 4.33
CA GLU A 169 -11.69 -7.22 3.13
C GLU A 169 -11.88 -5.88 2.43
N SER A 170 -13.10 -5.34 2.41
CA SER A 170 -13.35 -4.03 1.82
C SER A 170 -12.71 -2.88 2.61
N SER A 171 -12.72 -2.93 3.95
CA SER A 171 -12.03 -1.93 4.78
C SER A 171 -10.51 -2.07 4.66
N LYS A 172 -10.00 -3.30 4.57
CA LYS A 172 -8.59 -3.58 4.28
C LYS A 172 -8.17 -2.98 2.94
N SER A 173 -8.96 -3.23 1.89
CA SER A 173 -8.67 -2.71 0.55
C SER A 173 -8.75 -1.18 0.49
N TYR A 174 -9.68 -0.56 1.23
CA TYR A 174 -9.75 0.89 1.38
C TYR A 174 -8.42 1.40 1.97
N ILE A 175 -8.03 0.89 3.14
CA ILE A 175 -6.78 1.26 3.83
C ILE A 175 -5.56 1.09 2.92
N LEU A 176 -5.37 -0.08 2.29
CA LEU A 176 -4.13 -0.37 1.57
C LEU A 176 -4.09 0.16 0.13
N HIS A 177 -5.17 0.08 -0.63
CA HIS A 177 -5.09 0.22 -2.10
C HIS A 177 -5.67 1.52 -2.65
N GLN A 178 -6.51 2.24 -1.90
CA GLN A 178 -7.18 3.44 -2.41
C GLN A 178 -6.39 4.72 -2.02
N PRO A 179 -5.91 5.53 -2.96
CA PRO A 179 -5.01 6.64 -2.63
C PRO A 179 -5.71 7.95 -2.24
N HIS A 180 -7.02 8.09 -2.51
CA HIS A 180 -7.73 9.38 -2.44
C HIS A 180 -7.92 9.93 -1.02
N HIS A 181 -7.87 9.06 -0.01
CA HIS A 181 -7.97 9.41 1.41
C HIS A 181 -6.60 9.35 2.10
N LYS A 182 -5.54 9.58 1.32
CA LYS A 182 -4.17 9.62 1.79
C LYS A 182 -3.50 10.87 1.27
N SER A 183 -2.83 11.58 2.15
CA SER A 183 -2.21 12.86 1.84
C SER A 183 -0.80 12.93 2.38
N TRP A 184 0.12 13.50 1.60
CA TRP A 184 1.45 13.86 2.09
C TRP A 184 1.33 15.09 2.98
N ILE A 185 1.78 14.95 4.22
CA ILE A 185 1.89 16.02 5.20
C ILE A 185 3.29 16.61 5.15
N TYR A 186 4.28 15.75 4.89
CA TYR A 186 5.65 16.13 4.62
C TYR A 186 6.27 15.17 3.59
N PRO A 187 6.98 15.66 2.56
CA PRO A 187 7.22 17.06 2.22
C PRO A 187 5.94 17.80 1.81
N GLU A 188 5.93 19.12 1.99
CA GLU A 188 4.82 19.97 1.51
C GLU A 188 4.78 20.01 -0.01
N ALA A 189 3.59 20.27 -0.57
CA ALA A 189 3.47 20.53 -1.99
C ALA A 189 4.16 21.83 -2.39
N PRO A 190 4.96 21.84 -3.48
CA PRO A 190 5.60 23.06 -3.94
C PRO A 190 4.53 24.12 -4.28
N THR A 191 4.76 25.37 -3.87
CA THR A 191 3.85 26.46 -4.22
C THR A 191 3.83 26.66 -5.75
N ILE A 192 2.74 27.18 -6.31
CA ILE A 192 2.61 27.45 -7.76
C ILE A 192 3.84 28.21 -8.29
N ALA A 193 4.38 29.17 -7.54
CA ALA A 193 5.58 29.92 -7.91
C ALA A 193 6.85 29.05 -8.04
N GLN A 194 7.03 28.08 -7.13
CA GLN A 194 8.18 27.17 -7.13
C GLN A 194 8.08 26.12 -8.25
N ALA A 195 6.86 25.67 -8.57
CA ALA A 195 6.62 24.78 -9.69
C ALA A 195 6.98 25.42 -11.05
N PHE A 196 6.78 26.75 -11.20
CA PHE A 196 7.18 27.50 -12.38
C PHE A 196 8.71 27.71 -12.49
N GLU A 197 9.41 27.95 -11.37
CA GLU A 197 10.87 28.09 -11.37
C GLU A 197 11.59 26.77 -11.72
N MET A 198 11.08 25.63 -11.25
CA MET A 198 11.64 24.30 -11.58
C MET A 198 11.50 23.91 -13.07
N GLN A 199 10.70 24.64 -13.86
CA GLN A 199 10.45 24.36 -15.28
C GLN A 199 11.22 25.26 -16.25
N MET A 200 11.96 26.27 -15.79
CA MET A 200 12.67 27.22 -16.66
C MET A 200 14.20 27.02 -16.58
N PRO A 201 14.88 26.58 -17.66
CA PRO A 201 16.34 26.66 -17.69
C PRO A 201 16.78 28.13 -17.78
N ASP A 202 17.91 28.44 -17.11
CA ASP A 202 18.50 29.77 -17.01
C ASP A 202 18.64 30.45 -18.39
N PRO A 203 18.07 31.66 -18.61
CA PRO A 203 18.11 32.35 -19.89
C PRO A 203 19.52 32.82 -20.32
N ARG A 204 20.56 32.61 -19.52
CA ARG A 204 21.93 33.09 -19.82
C ARG A 204 22.85 32.10 -20.55
N SER A 205 22.39 30.91 -20.90
CA SER A 205 23.23 29.91 -21.59
C SER A 205 22.57 29.34 -22.84
N VAL A 206 22.18 30.19 -23.78
CA VAL A 206 21.79 29.76 -25.14
C VAL A 206 22.80 30.32 -26.14
N VAL A 207 23.80 29.50 -26.48
CA VAL A 207 24.61 29.68 -27.68
C VAL A 207 24.21 28.58 -28.66
N ASP A 208 23.67 29.03 -29.78
CA ASP A 208 23.43 28.38 -31.08
C ASP A 208 23.03 26.90 -31.17
N LEU A 209 21.76 26.75 -31.55
CA LEU A 209 21.12 25.74 -32.39
C LEU A 209 22.03 24.65 -33.00
N HIS A 210 21.88 23.43 -32.47
CA HIS A 210 21.68 22.23 -33.28
C HIS A 210 20.44 21.50 -32.73
N PRO A 211 19.60 20.91 -33.59
CA PRO A 211 18.38 20.23 -33.13
C PRO A 211 18.78 19.06 -32.23
N PRO A 212 18.32 18.99 -30.97
CA PRO A 212 18.59 17.82 -30.16
C PRO A 212 17.81 16.65 -30.75
N ARG A 213 18.55 15.61 -31.13
CA ARG A 213 18.01 14.27 -31.38
C ARG A 213 17.16 13.90 -30.16
N THR A 214 15.86 13.73 -30.39
CA THR A 214 14.92 13.14 -29.44
C THR A 214 15.39 11.73 -29.10
N THR A 215 15.86 11.52 -27.87
CA THR A 215 15.89 10.18 -27.27
C THR A 215 14.45 9.82 -26.91
N PRO A 216 13.86 8.75 -27.48
CA PRO A 216 12.50 8.37 -27.15
C PRO A 216 12.45 7.81 -25.72
N ALA A 217 11.49 8.32 -24.93
CA ALA A 217 11.13 7.76 -23.64
C ALA A 217 10.76 6.28 -23.83
N LEU A 218 11.49 5.38 -23.16
CA LEU A 218 11.26 3.94 -23.23
C LEU A 218 9.96 3.60 -22.51
N GLN A 219 8.90 3.33 -23.28
CA GLN A 219 7.58 2.95 -22.80
C GLN A 219 7.61 1.54 -22.20
N GLU A 220 7.20 1.41 -20.94
CA GLU A 220 6.97 0.13 -20.27
C GLU A 220 5.52 -0.30 -20.47
N GLN A 221 5.31 -1.47 -21.08
CA GLN A 221 4.00 -2.07 -21.33
C GLN A 221 3.66 -3.06 -20.20
N ARG A 222 2.40 -3.12 -19.78
CA ARG A 222 1.93 -3.99 -18.70
C ARG A 222 0.85 -4.94 -19.21
N PHE A 223 0.87 -6.17 -18.72
CA PHE A 223 -0.02 -7.26 -19.10
C PHE A 223 -0.46 -8.03 -17.84
N VAL A 224 -1.67 -8.58 -17.87
CA VAL A 224 -2.24 -9.48 -16.87
C VAL A 224 -2.23 -10.90 -17.43
N ILE A 225 -1.29 -11.71 -16.95
CA ILE A 225 -1.10 -13.10 -17.38
C ILE A 225 -1.35 -14.00 -16.18
N MET A 226 -2.33 -14.90 -16.28
CA MET A 226 -2.69 -15.83 -15.20
C MET A 226 -3.01 -15.11 -13.87
N GLN A 227 -3.75 -13.99 -13.95
CA GLN A 227 -4.09 -13.11 -12.82
C GLN A 227 -2.88 -12.43 -12.14
N MET A 228 -1.71 -12.41 -12.80
CA MET A 228 -0.51 -11.76 -12.28
C MET A 228 0.00 -10.71 -13.25
N TRP A 229 0.59 -9.65 -12.68
CA TRP A 229 1.17 -8.57 -13.46
C TRP A 229 2.54 -8.93 -14.04
N VAL A 230 2.66 -8.75 -15.34
CA VAL A 230 3.91 -8.87 -16.09
C VAL A 230 4.15 -7.57 -16.84
N SER A 231 5.33 -6.96 -16.67
CA SER A 231 5.74 -5.79 -17.45
C SER A 231 6.80 -6.15 -18.48
N ALA A 232 6.78 -5.50 -19.63
CA ALA A 232 7.81 -5.56 -20.64
C ALA A 232 8.28 -4.16 -21.02
N ARG A 233 9.59 -3.99 -21.11
CA ARG A 233 10.20 -2.73 -21.59
C ARG A 233 11.27 -3.04 -22.62
N THR A 234 11.30 -2.24 -23.69
CA THR A 234 12.41 -2.29 -24.63
C THR A 234 13.60 -1.54 -24.02
N LEU A 235 14.79 -2.12 -24.08
CA LEU A 235 16.03 -1.50 -23.63
C LEU A 235 16.65 -0.69 -24.78
N PRO A 236 17.54 0.27 -24.50
CA PRO A 236 18.26 1.01 -25.54
C PRO A 236 19.03 0.12 -26.52
N SER A 237 19.40 -1.10 -26.09
CA SER A 237 20.04 -2.14 -26.92
C SER A 237 19.11 -2.81 -27.93
N GLY A 238 17.81 -2.47 -27.93
CA GLY A 238 16.77 -3.14 -28.73
C GLY A 238 16.25 -4.45 -28.12
N SER A 239 16.85 -4.93 -27.03
CA SER A 239 16.39 -6.11 -26.29
C SER A 239 15.11 -5.80 -25.51
N VAL A 240 14.31 -6.80 -25.14
CA VAL A 240 13.13 -6.62 -24.29
C VAL A 240 13.34 -7.26 -22.92
N ALA A 241 13.14 -6.48 -21.86
CA ALA A 241 13.18 -6.95 -20.49
C ALA A 241 11.76 -7.18 -20.00
N VAL A 242 11.45 -8.42 -19.60
CA VAL A 242 10.15 -8.86 -19.11
C VAL A 242 10.25 -9.23 -17.64
N ARG A 243 9.42 -8.64 -16.79
CA ARG A 243 9.42 -8.84 -15.33
C ARG A 243 8.04 -9.26 -14.86
N SER A 244 7.98 -10.30 -14.03
CA SER A 244 6.78 -10.61 -13.24
C SER A 244 6.84 -9.87 -11.90
N TRP A 245 5.75 -9.21 -11.51
CA TRP A 245 5.68 -8.34 -10.33
C TRP A 245 5.41 -9.09 -9.02
N SER A 246 5.10 -10.38 -9.10
CA SER A 246 5.11 -11.30 -7.96
C SER A 246 5.59 -12.68 -8.39
N PHE A 247 6.12 -13.47 -7.46
CA PHE A 247 6.64 -14.79 -7.79
C PHE A 247 5.50 -15.75 -8.15
N ASN A 248 5.44 -16.16 -9.43
CA ASN A 248 4.55 -17.20 -9.91
C ASN A 248 5.38 -18.26 -10.68
N PRO A 249 5.38 -19.53 -10.25
CA PRO A 249 6.20 -20.58 -10.87
C PRO A 249 5.77 -20.90 -12.31
N GLN A 250 4.49 -20.74 -12.65
CA GLN A 250 3.99 -20.97 -14.01
C GLN A 250 4.47 -19.86 -14.97
N ILE A 251 4.47 -18.60 -14.54
CA ILE A 251 5.03 -17.48 -15.31
C ILE A 251 6.55 -17.61 -15.43
N THR A 252 7.21 -18.09 -14.37
CA THR A 252 8.65 -18.33 -14.39
C THR A 252 9.04 -19.40 -15.41
N GLU A 253 8.33 -20.53 -15.47
CA GLU A 253 8.55 -21.57 -16.47
C GLU A 253 8.15 -21.13 -17.89
N LEU A 254 7.10 -20.31 -18.03
CA LEU A 254 6.71 -19.69 -19.30
C LEU A 254 7.85 -18.83 -19.87
N LEU A 255 8.38 -17.88 -19.09
CA LEU A 255 9.46 -16.99 -19.52
C LEU A 255 10.76 -17.76 -19.76
N LYS A 256 11.05 -18.78 -18.95
CA LYS A 256 12.19 -19.68 -19.17
C LYS A 256 12.07 -20.49 -20.47
N THR A 257 10.87 -20.91 -20.84
CA THR A 257 10.61 -21.61 -22.12
C THR A 257 10.88 -20.67 -23.29
N TRP A 258 10.42 -19.43 -23.22
CA TRP A 258 10.70 -18.42 -24.26
C TRP A 258 12.19 -18.12 -24.37
N ARG A 259 12.94 -18.12 -23.26
CA ARG A 259 14.40 -17.94 -23.29
C ARG A 259 15.07 -19.06 -24.08
N ASN A 260 14.64 -20.31 -23.87
CA ASN A 260 15.19 -21.47 -24.58
C ASN A 260 14.81 -21.45 -26.08
N GLN A 261 13.65 -20.88 -26.42
CA GLN A 261 13.14 -20.83 -27.80
C GLN A 261 13.71 -19.66 -28.62
N PHE A 262 13.88 -18.49 -28.02
CA PHE A 262 14.20 -17.25 -28.72
C PHE A 262 15.55 -16.63 -28.36
N GLY A 263 16.23 -17.19 -27.36
CA GLY A 263 17.47 -16.65 -26.82
C GLY A 263 17.22 -15.51 -25.84
N GLY A 264 18.01 -15.48 -24.78
CA GLY A 264 17.93 -14.48 -23.72
C GLY A 264 18.61 -14.94 -22.45
N GLU A 265 18.56 -14.10 -21.43
CA GLU A 265 19.16 -14.36 -20.12
C GLU A 265 18.28 -13.88 -18.99
N TYR A 266 18.45 -14.47 -17.81
CA TYR A 266 17.81 -13.99 -16.60
C TYR A 266 18.76 -13.06 -15.86
N ASN A 267 18.29 -11.87 -15.50
CA ASN A 267 19.05 -10.92 -14.70
C ASN A 267 18.65 -11.03 -13.22
N PRO A 268 19.49 -11.62 -12.34
CA PRO A 268 19.15 -11.83 -10.94
C PRO A 268 19.08 -10.54 -10.12
N ARG A 269 19.76 -9.46 -10.54
CA ARG A 269 19.77 -8.15 -9.85
C ARG A 269 18.42 -7.45 -9.97
N TYR A 270 17.79 -7.52 -11.14
CA TYR A 270 16.51 -6.86 -11.43
C TYR A 270 15.33 -7.83 -11.52
N LYS A 271 15.58 -9.12 -11.27
CA LYS A 271 14.63 -10.22 -11.33
C LYS A 271 13.77 -10.20 -12.60
N ASN A 272 14.39 -9.92 -13.74
CA ASN A 272 13.72 -9.85 -15.04
C ASN A 272 14.42 -10.74 -16.09
N TRP A 273 13.68 -11.10 -17.12
CA TRP A 273 14.14 -11.89 -18.26
C TRP A 273 14.44 -10.95 -19.41
N ILE A 274 15.64 -11.01 -19.96
CA ILE A 274 16.07 -10.18 -21.08
C ILE A 274 16.11 -11.05 -22.32
N TYR A 275 15.32 -10.69 -23.33
CA TYR A 275 15.30 -11.34 -24.64
C TYR A 275 15.97 -10.46 -25.69
N TYR A 276 16.70 -11.10 -26.61
CA TYR A 276 17.53 -10.40 -27.59
C TYR A 276 16.68 -9.63 -28.63
N PRO A 277 17.26 -8.61 -29.30
CA PRO A 277 16.50 -7.69 -30.15
C PRO A 277 15.76 -8.37 -31.31
N ASN A 278 16.34 -9.44 -31.86
CA ASN A 278 15.76 -10.25 -32.94
C ASN A 278 14.44 -10.95 -32.55
N SER A 279 14.16 -11.10 -31.25
CA SER A 279 12.96 -11.76 -30.73
C SER A 279 11.94 -10.80 -30.10
N ARG A 280 12.27 -9.50 -30.02
CA ARG A 280 11.46 -8.48 -29.31
C ARG A 280 9.99 -8.49 -29.74
N GLU A 281 9.73 -8.41 -31.04
CA GLU A 281 8.37 -8.26 -31.57
C GLU A 281 7.52 -9.50 -31.28
N GLU A 282 8.10 -10.68 -31.40
CA GLU A 282 7.45 -11.95 -31.07
C GLU A 282 7.13 -12.06 -29.57
N ILE A 283 8.05 -11.63 -28.69
CA ILE A 283 7.84 -11.63 -27.23
C ILE A 283 6.71 -10.68 -26.84
N LEU A 284 6.69 -9.46 -27.39
CA LEU A 284 5.63 -8.48 -27.11
C LEU A 284 4.26 -8.96 -27.63
N ALA A 285 4.21 -9.52 -28.84
CA ALA A 285 2.98 -10.08 -29.40
C ALA A 285 2.42 -11.23 -28.54
N ARG A 286 3.29 -12.10 -28.01
CA ARG A 286 2.87 -13.19 -27.11
C ARG A 286 2.38 -12.69 -25.75
N LEU A 287 3.03 -11.68 -25.17
CA LEU A 287 2.55 -11.07 -23.93
C LEU A 287 1.15 -10.48 -24.13
N GLN A 288 0.94 -9.80 -25.26
CA GLN A 288 -0.36 -9.23 -25.59
C GLN A 288 -1.43 -10.29 -25.89
N ALA A 289 -1.07 -11.42 -26.49
CA ALA A 289 -2.00 -12.53 -26.71
C ALA A 289 -2.40 -13.28 -25.43
N LEU A 290 -1.54 -13.22 -24.39
CA LEU A 290 -1.79 -13.81 -23.08
C LEU A 290 -2.47 -12.85 -22.09
N ASP A 291 -2.61 -11.59 -22.47
CA ASP A 291 -3.24 -10.54 -21.69
C ASP A 291 -4.74 -10.82 -21.59
N GLN A 292 -5.20 -11.22 -20.40
CA GLN A 292 -6.61 -11.46 -20.15
C GLN A 292 -7.26 -10.16 -19.69
N ASN A 293 -8.18 -9.62 -20.51
CA ASN A 293 -9.06 -8.50 -20.16
C ASN A 293 -9.79 -8.73 -18.83
#